data_AF-A0A0H4PA22-F1
#
_entry.id   AF-A0A0H4PA22-F1
#
_cell.length_a   1.000
_cell.length_b   1.000
_cell.length_c   1.000
_cell.angle_alpha   90.00
_cell.angle_beta   90.00
_cell.angle_gamma   90.00
#
_symmetry.space_group_name_H-M   'P 1'
#
loop_
_entity.id
_entity.type
_entity.pdbx_description
1 polymer ?
#
loop_
_entity_poly.entity_id
_entity_poly.type
_entity_poly.pdbx_seq_one_letter_code
_entity_poly.pdbx_strand_id
1 'polypeptide(L)'
;MKKLPNLFFRYLTYSLLILMIGCGVDVEPTFVKKPDLTILPGEETQKAIIGQEIVYDILLTGEDTKFTSLTVKLSYGDAIEEYKLVDNEIDDFIETPFSEKFSFQPTQEMVGKPVTLQFSYMIALTTNSGGMGFSENSKIINVLVEE
;
A
#
# COMPACT_ATOMS: atom_id res chain seq x y z
N MET A 1 4.92 7.77 -75.75
CA MET A 1 4.01 7.05 -74.83
C MET A 1 4.33 7.45 -73.40
N LYS A 2 3.45 8.20 -72.72
CA LYS A 2 3.64 8.62 -71.32
C LYS A 2 3.14 7.50 -70.40
N LYS A 3 4.02 6.95 -69.55
CA LYS A 3 3.64 5.99 -68.50
C LYS A 3 2.88 6.75 -67.40
N LEU A 4 1.61 6.43 -67.18
CA LEU A 4 0.89 6.92 -66.01
C LEU A 4 1.51 6.31 -64.75
N PRO A 5 1.73 7.08 -63.68
CA PRO A 5 2.19 6.54 -62.42
C PRO A 5 1.07 5.75 -61.76
N ASN A 6 1.44 4.59 -61.24
CA ASN A 6 0.59 3.57 -60.63
C ASN A 6 0.06 4.10 -59.27
N LEU A 7 -0.93 5.00 -59.32
CA LEU A 7 -1.59 5.60 -58.15
C LEU A 7 -2.11 4.54 -57.19
N PHE A 8 -2.56 3.39 -57.70
CA PHE A 8 -3.06 2.27 -56.90
C PHE A 8 -2.01 1.69 -55.94
N PHE A 9 -0.73 1.66 -56.36
CA PHE A 9 0.34 1.08 -55.54
C PHE A 9 0.73 1.99 -54.37
N ARG A 10 0.63 3.32 -54.56
CA ARG A 10 0.90 4.29 -53.49
C ARG A 10 -0.15 4.20 -52.38
N TYR A 11 -1.44 4.14 -52.72
CA TYR A 11 -2.49 4.04 -51.70
C TYR A 11 -2.47 2.70 -50.96
N LEU A 12 -2.08 1.60 -51.62
CA LEU A 12 -1.92 0.29 -50.98
C LEU A 12 -0.81 0.33 -49.90
N THR A 13 0.30 1.01 -50.16
CA THR A 13 1.39 1.15 -49.17
C THR A 13 1.02 2.08 -48.00
N TYR A 14 0.21 3.11 -48.22
CA TYR A 14 -0.25 3.99 -47.14
C TYR A 14 -1.28 3.31 -46.23
N SER A 15 -2.18 2.49 -46.79
CA SER A 15 -3.14 1.71 -45.98
C SER A 15 -2.47 0.64 -45.12
N LEU A 16 -1.38 0.02 -45.60
CA LEU A 16 -0.62 -0.95 -44.81
C LEU A 16 0.18 -0.29 -43.66
N LEU A 17 0.66 0.94 -43.87
CA LEU A 17 1.40 1.68 -42.84
C LEU A 17 0.51 2.19 -41.69
N ILE A 18 -0.76 2.47 -41.96
CA ILE A 18 -1.72 2.98 -40.97
C ILE A 18 -2.18 1.86 -39.98
N LEU A 19 -2.12 0.59 -40.38
CA LEU A 19 -2.48 -0.54 -39.50
C LEU A 19 -1.45 -0.83 -38.38
N MET A 20 -0.24 -0.27 -38.46
CA MET A 20 0.80 -0.44 -37.41
C MET A 20 0.72 0.62 -36.29
N ILE A 21 -0.17 1.61 -36.39
CA ILE A 21 -0.18 2.77 -35.46
C ILE A 21 -1.23 2.64 -34.34
N GLY A 22 -2.08 1.61 -34.32
CA GLY A 22 -3.25 1.62 -33.43
C GLY A 22 -3.52 0.32 -32.70
N CYS A 23 -2.68 -0.06 -31.73
CA CYS A 23 -3.15 -0.67 -30.48
C CYS A 23 -2.03 -0.73 -29.43
N GLY A 24 -1.31 0.37 -29.24
CA GLY A 24 -0.70 0.63 -27.93
C GLY A 24 -1.85 1.04 -27.02
N VAL A 25 -2.66 0.08 -26.57
CA VAL A 25 -3.53 0.34 -25.42
C VAL A 25 -2.53 0.66 -24.32
N ASP A 26 -2.46 1.93 -23.94
CA ASP A 26 -1.71 2.37 -22.79
C ASP A 26 -2.42 1.75 -21.58
N VAL A 27 -2.07 0.50 -21.30
CA VAL A 27 -2.63 -0.22 -20.16
C VAL A 27 -1.97 0.43 -18.97
N GLU A 28 -2.68 1.35 -18.33
CA GLU A 28 -2.24 1.91 -17.06
C GLU A 28 -1.83 0.75 -16.15
N PRO A 29 -0.62 0.82 -15.55
CA PRO A 29 -0.12 -0.25 -14.73
C PRO A 29 -1.09 -0.47 -13.57
N THR A 30 -1.76 -1.63 -13.58
CA THR A 30 -2.71 -2.03 -12.56
C THR A 30 -2.06 -3.10 -11.68
N PHE A 31 -2.24 -2.97 -10.36
CA PHE A 31 -1.69 -3.91 -9.39
C PHE A 31 -2.44 -5.24 -9.45
N VAL A 32 -1.70 -6.34 -9.56
CA VAL A 32 -2.25 -7.69 -9.83
C VAL A 32 -2.95 -8.28 -8.60
N LYS A 33 -2.42 -8.04 -7.39
CA LYS A 33 -3.03 -8.40 -6.11
C LYS A 33 -2.64 -7.34 -5.07
N LYS A 34 -3.58 -6.93 -4.22
CA LYS A 34 -3.27 -6.07 -3.07
C LYS A 34 -2.92 -6.97 -1.89
N PRO A 35 -1.75 -6.82 -1.25
CA PRO A 35 -1.47 -7.48 0.01
C PRO A 35 -2.48 -7.03 1.05
N ASP A 36 -2.73 -7.90 2.03
CA ASP A 36 -3.64 -7.64 3.13
C ASP A 36 -2.83 -7.45 4.41
N LEU A 37 -3.05 -6.32 5.08
CA LEU A 37 -2.55 -6.04 6.43
C LEU A 37 -3.62 -6.48 7.43
N THR A 38 -3.39 -7.61 8.07
CA THR A 38 -4.20 -8.06 9.19
C THR A 38 -3.58 -7.56 10.49
N ILE A 39 -4.40 -6.98 11.36
CA ILE A 39 -4.02 -6.58 12.72
C ILE A 39 -4.96 -7.29 13.66
N LEU A 40 -4.43 -7.93 14.70
CA LEU A 40 -5.19 -8.65 15.72
C LEU A 40 -4.77 -8.14 17.11
N PRO A 41 -5.69 -7.75 18.00
CA PRO A 41 -7.14 -7.63 17.78
C PRO A 41 -7.47 -6.61 16.66
N GLY A 42 -8.40 -6.98 15.79
CA GLY A 42 -8.68 -6.26 14.54
C GLY A 42 -9.90 -5.37 14.55
N GLU A 43 -10.54 -5.22 15.72
CA GLU A 43 -11.71 -4.35 15.92
C GLU A 43 -11.30 -2.88 15.71
N GLU A 44 -12.10 -2.14 14.94
CA GLU A 44 -11.85 -0.72 14.65
C GLU A 44 -11.94 0.16 15.91
N THR A 45 -12.66 -0.29 16.94
CA THR A 45 -12.76 0.37 18.24
C THR A 45 -12.53 -0.64 19.34
N GLN A 46 -11.54 -0.40 20.19
CA GLN A 46 -11.19 -1.26 21.31
C GLN A 46 -11.33 -0.50 22.62
N LYS A 47 -11.70 -1.21 23.67
CA LYS A 47 -11.73 -0.67 25.04
C LYS A 47 -10.45 -1.08 25.75
N ALA A 48 -9.85 -0.14 26.46
CA ALA A 48 -8.64 -0.36 27.22
C ALA A 48 -8.74 0.33 28.58
N ILE A 49 -8.25 -0.32 29.62
CA ILE A 49 -8.15 0.27 30.96
C ILE A 49 -6.72 0.82 31.15
N ILE A 50 -6.55 1.87 31.95
CA ILE A 50 -5.22 2.42 32.26
C ILE A 50 -4.28 1.32 32.76
N GLY A 51 -3.07 1.27 32.21
CA GLY A 51 -2.06 0.29 32.58
C GLY A 51 -2.26 -1.11 31.98
N GLN A 52 -3.38 -1.37 31.29
CA GLN A 52 -3.56 -2.60 30.51
C GLN A 52 -2.62 -2.60 29.31
N GLU A 53 -1.82 -3.64 29.14
CA GLU A 53 -1.08 -3.84 27.90
C GLU A 53 -1.98 -4.50 26.84
N ILE A 54 -2.05 -3.89 25.67
CA ILE A 54 -2.66 -4.48 24.48
C ILE A 54 -1.55 -4.80 23.49
N VAL A 55 -1.48 -6.06 23.08
CA VAL A 55 -0.52 -6.52 22.08
C VAL A 55 -1.24 -6.68 20.75
N TYR A 56 -0.77 -5.94 19.75
CA TYR A 56 -1.23 -6.02 18.37
C TYR A 56 -0.30 -6.93 17.57
N ASP A 57 -0.81 -8.08 17.13
CA ASP A 57 -0.17 -8.93 16.14
C ASP A 57 -0.45 -8.36 14.75
N ILE A 58 0.62 -7.98 14.05
CA ILE A 58 0.59 -7.37 12.72
C ILE A 58 1.06 -8.41 11.72
N LEU A 59 0.21 -8.74 10.75
CA LEU A 59 0.46 -9.77 9.74
C LEU A 59 0.34 -9.14 8.35
N LEU A 60 1.41 -9.18 7.58
CA LEU A 60 1.46 -8.76 6.19
C LEU A 60 1.49 -9.99 5.30
N THR A 61 0.46 -10.15 4.48
CA THR A 61 0.31 -11.29 3.57
C THR A 61 0.06 -10.80 2.14
N GLY A 62 0.60 -11.53 1.17
CA GLY A 62 0.46 -11.22 -0.24
C GLY A 62 1.46 -12.04 -1.06
N GLU A 63 1.03 -12.54 -2.21
CA GLU A 63 1.89 -13.28 -3.14
C GLU A 63 2.60 -12.26 -4.04
N ASP A 64 3.92 -12.41 -4.22
CA ASP A 64 4.77 -11.51 -5.00
C ASP A 64 4.74 -10.03 -4.54
N THR A 65 4.38 -9.81 -3.27
CA THR A 65 4.35 -8.48 -2.67
C THR A 65 5.58 -8.25 -1.82
N LYS A 66 6.23 -7.10 -2.01
CA LYS A 66 7.38 -6.71 -1.21
C LYS A 66 7.01 -5.58 -0.27
N PHE A 67 7.66 -5.57 0.88
CA PHE A 67 7.37 -4.63 1.95
C PHE A 67 8.61 -3.79 2.29
N THR A 68 8.42 -2.53 2.70
CA THR A 68 9.55 -1.60 2.94
C THR A 68 9.49 -0.91 4.30
N SER A 69 8.32 -0.45 4.75
CA SER A 69 8.21 0.30 6.01
C SER A 69 6.90 0.07 6.75
N LEU A 70 6.98 -0.09 8.08
CA LEU A 70 5.84 -0.22 9.00
C LEU A 70 5.99 0.84 10.09
N THR A 71 5.05 1.77 10.14
CA THR A 71 5.02 2.82 11.16
C THR A 71 3.69 2.79 11.90
N VAL A 72 3.75 2.91 13.23
CA VAL A 72 2.57 3.11 14.07
C VAL A 72 2.58 4.53 14.59
N LYS A 73 1.52 5.28 14.28
CA LYS A 73 1.30 6.62 14.80
C LYS A 73 0.22 6.55 15.89
N LEU A 74 0.60 6.85 17.11
CA LEU A 74 -0.29 7.01 18.25
C LEU A 74 -0.67 8.50 18.38
N SER A 75 -1.96 8.80 18.39
CA SER A 75 -2.46 10.17 18.62
C SER A 75 -3.47 10.19 19.76
N TYR A 76 -3.35 11.17 20.66
CA TYR A 76 -4.31 11.39 21.76
C TYR A 76 -4.38 12.88 22.14
N GLY A 77 -5.54 13.50 21.93
CA GLY A 77 -5.65 14.97 22.02
C GLY A 77 -4.73 15.66 21.02
N ASP A 78 -3.86 16.55 21.50
CA ASP A 78 -2.86 17.24 20.66
C ASP A 78 -1.51 16.48 20.59
N ALA A 79 -1.36 15.40 21.36
CA ALA A 79 -0.14 14.60 21.38
C ALA A 79 -0.09 13.62 20.20
N ILE A 80 1.08 13.52 19.59
CA ILE A 80 1.37 12.61 18.48
C ILE A 80 2.72 11.94 18.76
N GLU A 81 2.72 10.62 18.72
CA GLU A 81 3.89 9.77 18.88
C GLU A 81 4.02 8.84 17.69
N GLU A 82 5.24 8.61 17.22
CA GLU A 82 5.52 7.80 16.04
C GLU A 82 6.52 6.69 16.39
N TYR A 83 6.14 5.46 16.06
CA TYR A 83 6.90 4.24 16.31
C TYR A 83 7.22 3.58 14.97
N LYS A 84 8.49 3.61 14.58
CA LYS A 84 8.96 2.93 13.37
C LYS A 84 9.29 1.48 13.72
N LEU A 85 8.42 0.55 13.32
CA LEU A 85 8.61 -0.88 13.57
C LEU A 85 9.52 -1.51 12.51
N VAL A 86 9.39 -1.05 11.26
CA VAL A 86 10.28 -1.38 10.16
C VAL A 86 10.59 -0.11 9.39
N ASP A 87 11.87 0.19 9.20
CA ASP A 87 12.36 1.38 8.50
C ASP A 87 13.53 0.97 7.60
N ASN A 88 13.23 0.24 6.53
CA ASN A 88 14.23 -0.14 5.54
C ASN A 88 14.34 0.94 4.47
N GLU A 89 15.52 1.02 3.84
CA GLU A 89 15.68 1.79 2.62
C GLU A 89 14.79 1.21 1.52
N ILE A 90 14.41 2.03 0.54
CA ILE A 90 13.46 1.64 -0.53
C ILE A 90 13.96 0.43 -1.34
N ASP A 91 15.26 0.18 -1.36
CA ASP A 91 15.88 -0.95 -2.05
C ASP A 91 15.96 -2.24 -1.19
N ASP A 92 15.70 -2.14 0.11
CA ASP A 92 15.79 -3.23 1.09
C ASP A 92 14.41 -3.83 1.39
N PHE A 93 13.92 -4.60 0.42
CA PHE A 93 12.61 -5.24 0.50
C PHE A 93 12.57 -6.40 1.49
N ILE A 94 11.51 -6.44 2.29
CA ILE A 94 11.11 -7.59 3.09
C ILE A 94 10.12 -8.43 2.28
N GLU A 95 10.38 -9.73 2.20
CA GLU A 95 9.47 -10.69 1.57
C GLU A 95 8.32 -11.06 2.51
N THR A 96 7.13 -11.25 1.95
CA THR A 96 5.97 -11.81 2.65
C THR A 96 6.04 -13.35 2.69
N PRO A 97 5.46 -14.01 3.71
CA PRO A 97 4.73 -13.42 4.84
C PRO A 97 5.65 -12.76 5.87
N PHE A 98 5.22 -11.62 6.41
CA PHE A 98 5.92 -10.91 7.48
C PHE A 98 5.00 -10.74 8.68
N SER A 99 5.56 -10.85 9.88
CA SER A 99 4.84 -10.67 11.14
C SER A 99 5.63 -9.82 12.12
N GLU A 100 4.94 -8.90 12.79
CA GLU A 100 5.51 -8.04 13.83
C GLU A 100 4.52 -7.87 14.99
N LYS A 101 5.01 -7.54 16.18
CA LYS A 101 4.17 -7.20 17.34
C LYS A 101 4.34 -5.74 17.73
N PHE A 102 3.25 -5.11 18.14
CA PHE A 102 3.26 -3.78 18.74
C PHE A 102 2.51 -3.79 20.07
N SER A 103 3.19 -3.39 21.15
CA SER A 103 2.58 -3.24 22.48
C SER A 103 2.17 -1.80 22.71
N PHE A 104 0.93 -1.61 23.15
CA PHE A 104 0.37 -0.33 23.56
C PHE A 104 -0.12 -0.41 25.00
N GLN A 105 0.26 0.57 25.83
CA GLN A 105 -0.19 0.68 27.21
C GLN A 105 -0.83 2.06 27.42
N PRO A 106 -2.15 2.16 27.63
CA PRO A 106 -2.81 3.43 27.89
C PRO A 106 -2.35 4.06 29.20
N THR A 107 -2.19 5.38 29.18
CA THR A 107 -1.81 6.18 30.34
C THR A 107 -2.98 7.05 30.81
N GLN A 108 -2.86 7.63 32.02
CA GLN A 108 -3.85 8.56 32.56
C GLN A 108 -4.15 9.74 31.64
N GLU A 109 -3.17 10.17 30.84
CA GLU A 109 -3.32 11.33 29.95
C GLU A 109 -4.23 11.06 28.76
N MET A 110 -4.51 9.79 28.46
CA MET A 110 -5.32 9.34 27.33
C MET A 110 -6.81 9.20 27.69
N VAL A 111 -7.14 9.18 28.98
CA VAL A 111 -8.52 9.01 29.48
C VAL A 111 -9.43 10.12 28.97
N GLY A 112 -10.58 9.73 28.42
CA GLY A 112 -11.57 10.67 27.90
C GLY A 112 -11.17 11.42 26.62
N LYS A 113 -10.00 11.11 26.04
CA LYS A 113 -9.55 11.66 24.75
C LYS A 113 -9.75 10.64 23.62
N PRO A 114 -9.94 11.08 22.37
CA PRO A 114 -9.90 10.18 21.24
C PRO A 114 -8.47 9.66 21.07
N VAL A 115 -8.25 8.37 21.34
CA VAL A 115 -6.96 7.70 21.09
C VAL A 115 -7.03 6.95 19.77
N THR A 116 -6.07 7.19 18.89
CA THR A 116 -5.97 6.49 17.61
C THR A 116 -4.59 5.86 17.44
N LEU A 117 -4.58 4.61 16.99
CA LEU A 117 -3.41 3.89 16.51
C LEU A 117 -3.54 3.74 15.00
N GLN A 118 -2.75 4.50 14.25
CA GLN A 118 -2.69 4.40 12.80
C GLN A 118 -1.46 3.60 12.39
N PHE A 119 -1.68 2.42 11.83
CA PHE A 119 -0.66 1.55 11.27
C PHE A 119 -0.52 1.87 9.79
N SER A 120 0.53 2.61 9.43
CA SER A 120 0.85 2.99 8.05
C SER A 120 1.96 2.10 7.51
N TYR A 121 1.83 1.68 6.26
CA TYR A 121 2.74 0.71 5.68
C TYR A 121 2.92 0.95 4.17
N MET A 122 4.16 0.78 3.68
CA MET A 122 4.49 0.94 2.27
C MET A 122 4.84 -0.41 1.63
N ILE A 123 4.14 -0.71 0.54
CA ILE A 123 4.33 -1.93 -0.25
C ILE A 123 4.87 -1.59 -1.64
N ALA A 124 5.72 -2.48 -2.14
CA ALA A 124 6.17 -2.49 -3.52
C ALA A 124 5.47 -3.63 -4.26
N LEU A 125 4.85 -3.29 -5.39
CA LEU A 125 4.02 -4.19 -6.18
C LEU A 125 4.55 -4.25 -7.62
N THR A 126 4.63 -5.45 -8.16
CA THR A 126 4.89 -5.63 -9.59
C THR A 126 3.67 -5.22 -10.40
N THR A 127 3.89 -4.42 -11.44
CA THR A 127 2.85 -4.06 -12.40
C THR A 127 2.73 -5.12 -13.48
N ASN A 128 1.58 -5.19 -14.14
CA ASN A 128 1.37 -6.03 -15.32
C ASN A 128 2.32 -5.72 -16.52
N SER A 129 2.99 -4.57 -16.50
CA SER A 129 4.01 -4.16 -17.47
C SER A 129 5.44 -4.57 -17.07
N GLY A 130 5.63 -5.25 -15.93
CA GLY A 130 6.95 -5.67 -15.42
C GLY A 130 7.72 -4.59 -14.66
N GLY A 131 7.11 -3.43 -14.41
CA GLY A 131 7.63 -2.38 -13.54
C GLY A 131 7.32 -2.62 -12.07
N MET A 132 7.81 -1.73 -11.20
CA MET A 132 7.53 -1.73 -9.77
C MET A 132 6.83 -0.42 -9.40
N GLY A 133 5.69 -0.52 -8.71
CA GLY A 133 4.97 0.62 -8.15
C GLY A 133 4.93 0.54 -6.62
N PHE A 134 4.88 1.70 -5.98
CA PHE A 134 4.75 1.79 -4.52
C PHE A 134 3.33 2.23 -4.17
N SER A 135 2.77 1.63 -3.11
CA SER A 135 1.49 2.04 -2.55
C SER A 135 1.63 2.23 -1.06
N GLU A 136 1.22 3.39 -0.58
CA GLU A 136 1.05 3.64 0.85
C GLU A 136 -0.36 3.21 1.25
N ASN A 137 -0.47 2.51 2.37
CA ASN A 137 -1.73 2.04 2.92
C ASN A 137 -1.74 2.26 4.44
N SER A 138 -2.93 2.32 5.02
CA SER A 138 -3.07 2.50 6.46
C SER A 138 -4.27 1.76 7.02
N LYS A 139 -4.14 1.27 8.25
CA LYS A 139 -5.25 0.76 9.06
C LYS A 139 -5.32 1.53 10.38
N ILE A 140 -6.52 1.94 10.77
CA ILE A 140 -6.75 2.73 11.98
C ILE A 140 -7.49 1.88 13.01
N ILE A 141 -7.00 1.90 14.24
CA ILE A 141 -7.67 1.33 15.41
C ILE A 141 -7.89 2.47 16.39
N ASN A 142 -9.16 2.69 16.77
CA ASN A 142 -9.53 3.64 17.80
C ASN A 142 -9.49 2.92 19.15
N VAL A 143 -8.99 3.58 20.18
CA VAL A 143 -8.98 3.05 21.53
C VAL A 143 -9.76 3.99 22.44
N LEU A 144 -10.75 3.44 23.12
CA LEU A 144 -11.49 4.11 24.19
C LEU A 144 -10.81 3.75 25.51
N VAL A 145 -10.16 4.74 26.11
CA VAL A 145 -9.44 4.57 27.38
C VAL A 145 -10.37 4.91 28.54
N GLU A 146 -10.60 3.92 29.39
CA GLU A 146 -11.40 3.99 30.62
C GLU A 146 -10.47 3.90 31.85
N GLU A 147 -10.94 4.39 33.00
CA GLU A 147 -10.22 4.28 34.29
C GLU A 147 -10.20 2.86 34.86
#